data_AF-A0A1B9AF94-F1
#
_entry.id   AF-A0A1B9AF94-F1
#
_cell.length_a   1.000
_cell.length_b   1.000
_cell.length_c   1.000
_cell.angle_alpha   90.00
_cell.angle_beta   90.00
_cell.angle_gamma   90.00
#
_symmetry.space_group_name_H-M   'P 1'
#
loop_
_entity.id
_entity.type
_entity.pdbx_description
1 polymer ?
#
loop_
_entity_poly.entity_id
_entity_poly.type
_entity_poly.pdbx_seq_one_letter_code
_entity_poly.pdbx_strand_id
1 'polypeptide(L)'
;MGITDSYVWQFLIAINLIFAITITFLERRNVSASWAWLMVLSFFPIGGFILYIVLGQNLSKRKIFTWDKRGYDYLEQRIAEQKEHMKNMEEPFNTSITQRYKDLILMNMKTDHAVYTNDNEVEIFTDGKEKFNALFQDIASAKKHIHVLYYIIQNDTYGNRLLDALIEKAKEGVEIRLIYDDAGSRRISKKRIKKLREAGGNAEAFFPGKLPLINLRINFRNHRKLVIIDRKVGYLGGFNVGEEYLGLDPKFGYWRDTHLRIIGDAVNDLQSRFMLDWAQASGDKMEWTEDYFKYSKQHNEKGVGLQIVTSGPDSEREQIKKSYIRMILDAKEYIYLQTPYFIPDDSLLDAIRIASMSGVDVRVMIPNKPDHLFVYWATYSYVGELLKAGAKVFLYENGFLHAKTMVIDDRLATVGTANIDVRSFRLNFEVNAIIYHADTAVRLRDTFADDLKQSHELTSEIYNNRSLLIRFKESLSRLLSPVL
;
A
#
# COMPACT_ATOMS: atom_id res chain seq x y z
N MET A 1 -40.81 16.90 -32.31
CA MET A 1 -39.64 17.01 -31.43
C MET A 1 -39.49 18.44 -30.97
N GLY A 2 -40.50 18.95 -30.25
CA GLY A 2 -40.67 20.38 -30.02
C GLY A 2 -41.42 20.61 -28.72
N ILE A 3 -40.94 21.58 -27.93
CA ILE A 3 -41.49 22.06 -26.66
C ILE A 3 -41.41 21.06 -25.49
N THR A 4 -41.94 19.84 -25.61
CA THR A 4 -41.88 18.83 -24.52
C THR A 4 -40.44 18.41 -24.21
N ASP A 5 -39.60 18.24 -25.23
CA ASP A 5 -38.18 17.92 -25.05
C ASP A 5 -37.44 19.06 -24.33
N SER A 6 -37.84 20.32 -24.54
CA SER A 6 -37.23 21.49 -23.92
C SER A 6 -37.48 21.54 -22.40
N TYR A 7 -38.72 21.28 -21.96
CA TYR A 7 -39.05 21.26 -20.53
C TYR A 7 -38.37 20.11 -19.80
N VAL A 8 -38.26 18.94 -20.45
CA VAL A 8 -37.52 17.80 -19.89
C VAL A 8 -36.05 18.15 -19.72
N TRP A 9 -35.42 18.77 -20.71
CA TRP A 9 -34.03 19.22 -20.61
C TRP A 9 -33.81 20.28 -19.52
N GLN A 10 -34.69 21.28 -19.43
CA GLN A 10 -34.63 22.30 -18.37
C GLN A 10 -34.78 21.69 -16.98
N PHE A 11 -35.71 20.75 -16.81
CA PHE A 11 -35.91 20.02 -15.56
C PHE A 11 -34.68 19.20 -15.16
N LEU A 12 -34.06 18.49 -16.11
CA LEU A 12 -32.83 17.73 -15.89
C LEU A 12 -31.66 18.63 -15.48
N ILE A 13 -31.51 19.80 -16.10
CA ILE A 13 -30.50 20.80 -15.74
C ILE A 13 -30.75 21.35 -14.33
N ALA A 14 -32.00 21.69 -13.99
CA ALA A 14 -32.35 22.20 -12.66
C ALA A 14 -32.07 21.17 -11.56
N ILE A 15 -32.42 19.91 -11.78
CA ILE A 15 -32.09 18.80 -10.88
C ILE A 15 -30.57 18.67 -10.72
N ASN A 16 -29.83 18.65 -11.83
CA ASN A 16 -28.38 18.53 -11.82
C ASN A 16 -27.72 19.70 -11.05
N LEU A 17 -28.25 20.92 -11.18
CA LEU A 17 -27.77 22.09 -10.45
C LEU A 17 -28.03 21.96 -8.93
N ILE A 18 -29.23 21.52 -8.54
CA ILE A 18 -29.55 21.25 -7.13
C ILE A 18 -28.61 20.19 -6.56
N PHE A 19 -28.34 19.11 -7.31
CA PHE A 19 -27.37 18.09 -6.92
C PHE A 19 -25.96 18.63 -6.79
N ALA A 20 -25.49 19.42 -7.77
CA ALA A 20 -24.16 20.02 -7.76
C ALA A 20 -23.95 20.92 -6.54
N ILE A 21 -24.95 21.75 -6.21
CA ILE A 21 -24.98 22.57 -4.99
C ILE A 21 -24.95 21.66 -3.75
N THR A 22 -25.86 20.69 -3.67
CA THR A 22 -25.99 19.77 -2.54
C THR A 22 -24.68 19.02 -2.25
N ILE A 23 -24.05 18.47 -3.28
CA ILE A 23 -22.75 17.77 -3.17
C ILE A 23 -21.67 18.72 -2.66
N THR A 24 -21.58 19.92 -3.24
CA THR A 24 -20.54 20.90 -2.89
C THR A 24 -20.64 21.37 -1.44
N PHE A 25 -21.86 21.56 -0.92
CA PHE A 25 -22.08 22.09 0.42
C PHE A 25 -22.20 21.00 1.51
N LEU A 26 -22.66 19.79 1.18
CA LEU A 26 -22.78 18.70 2.16
C LEU A 26 -21.50 17.86 2.29
N GLU A 27 -20.67 17.80 1.23
CA GLU A 27 -19.40 17.11 1.30
C GLU A 27 -18.24 18.07 1.56
N ARG A 28 -17.67 17.98 2.77
CA ARG A 28 -16.37 18.59 3.10
C ARG A 28 -15.25 17.90 2.31
N ARG A 29 -15.11 18.23 1.04
CA ARG A 29 -13.96 17.87 0.20
C ARG A 29 -12.96 19.00 0.17
N ASN A 30 -11.73 18.69 -0.27
CA ASN A 30 -10.81 19.74 -0.69
C ASN A 30 -11.46 20.56 -1.82
N VAL A 31 -11.34 21.89 -1.73
CA VAL A 31 -11.93 22.89 -2.64
C VAL A 31 -11.69 22.52 -4.11
N SER A 32 -10.49 22.06 -4.46
CA SER A 32 -10.15 21.65 -5.82
C SER A 32 -10.99 20.47 -6.33
N ALA A 33 -11.28 19.49 -5.47
CA ALA A 33 -12.13 18.35 -5.83
C ALA A 33 -13.60 18.77 -5.97
N SER A 34 -14.08 19.70 -5.13
CA SER A 34 -15.42 20.26 -5.27
C SER A 34 -15.57 21.01 -6.59
N TRP A 35 -14.60 21.85 -6.97
CA TRP A 35 -14.60 22.53 -8.26
C TRP A 35 -14.55 21.57 -9.45
N ALA A 36 -13.74 20.51 -9.37
CA ALA A 36 -13.69 19.49 -10.42
C ALA A 36 -15.06 18.82 -10.62
N TRP A 37 -15.73 18.43 -9.53
CA TRP A 37 -17.06 17.83 -9.61
C TRP A 37 -18.13 18.82 -10.07
N LEU A 38 -18.07 20.08 -9.64
CA LEU A 38 -18.92 21.13 -10.17
C LEU A 38 -18.77 21.25 -11.69
N MET A 39 -17.54 21.32 -12.20
CA MET A 39 -17.28 21.38 -13.64
C MET A 39 -17.82 20.15 -14.37
N VAL A 40 -17.53 18.94 -13.87
CA VAL A 40 -18.02 17.69 -14.49
C VAL A 40 -19.54 17.65 -14.53
N LEU A 41 -20.20 18.02 -13.43
CA LEU A 41 -21.66 18.06 -13.36
C LEU A 41 -22.23 19.16 -14.27
N SER A 42 -21.59 20.33 -14.36
CA SER A 42 -22.06 21.43 -15.21
C SER A 42 -21.87 21.17 -16.71
N PHE A 43 -20.71 20.67 -17.15
CA PHE A 43 -20.40 20.48 -18.57
C PHE A 43 -20.90 19.15 -19.14
N PHE A 44 -21.15 18.16 -18.29
CA PHE A 44 -21.63 16.85 -18.70
C PHE A 44 -22.87 16.46 -17.88
N PRO A 45 -24.02 17.10 -18.12
CA PRO A 45 -25.24 16.79 -17.37
C PRO A 45 -25.66 15.33 -17.57
N ILE A 46 -26.21 14.71 -16.52
CA ILE A 46 -26.54 13.27 -16.42
C ILE A 46 -25.30 12.36 -16.39
N GLY A 47 -24.42 12.45 -17.38
CA GLY A 47 -23.20 11.64 -17.44
C GLY A 47 -22.24 11.94 -16.27
N GLY A 48 -22.07 13.22 -15.93
CA GLY A 48 -21.33 13.68 -14.76
C GLY A 48 -21.93 13.20 -13.45
N PHE A 49 -23.27 13.05 -13.37
CA PHE A 49 -23.94 12.49 -12.20
C PHE A 49 -23.66 11.00 -12.06
N ILE A 50 -23.71 10.24 -13.16
CA ILE A 50 -23.31 8.82 -13.17
C ILE A 50 -21.83 8.69 -12.76
N LEU A 51 -20.96 9.51 -13.32
CA LEU A 51 -19.54 9.56 -12.95
C LEU A 51 -19.35 9.88 -11.47
N TYR A 52 -20.14 10.80 -10.92
CA TYR A 52 -20.11 11.16 -9.50
C TYR A 52 -20.49 9.96 -8.62
N ILE A 53 -21.56 9.25 -8.96
CA ILE A 53 -21.99 8.07 -8.19
C ILE A 53 -20.93 6.97 -8.23
N VAL A 54 -20.20 6.81 -9.33
CA VAL A 54 -19.18 5.77 -9.47
C VAL A 54 -17.85 6.17 -8.83
N LEU A 55 -17.40 7.40 -9.06
CA LEU A 55 -16.04 7.86 -8.72
C LEU A 55 -15.98 8.78 -7.50
N GLY A 56 -17.04 9.54 -7.26
CA GLY A 56 -17.17 10.51 -6.20
C GLY A 56 -17.76 9.91 -4.92
N GLN A 57 -17.54 8.64 -4.58
CA GLN A 57 -17.93 8.15 -3.24
C GLN A 57 -16.81 8.42 -2.23
N ASN A 58 -17.17 8.68 -0.97
CA ASN A 58 -16.23 8.71 0.15
C ASN A 58 -16.56 7.59 1.15
N LEU A 59 -15.58 6.71 1.41
CA LEU A 59 -15.73 5.59 2.35
C LEU A 59 -15.41 5.95 3.80
N SER A 60 -14.74 7.09 4.08
CA SER A 60 -14.26 7.44 5.42
C SER A 60 -15.40 7.57 6.43
N LYS A 61 -16.59 7.91 5.95
CA LYS A 61 -17.82 8.06 6.77
C LYS A 61 -18.53 6.75 7.05
N ARG A 62 -18.10 5.63 6.47
CA ARG A 62 -18.72 4.31 6.65
C ARG A 62 -17.88 3.47 7.60
N LYS A 63 -18.50 2.88 8.63
CA LYS A 63 -17.86 1.83 9.43
C LYS A 63 -17.77 0.55 8.59
N ILE A 64 -16.64 0.36 7.92
CA ILE A 64 -16.38 -0.81 7.06
C ILE A 64 -15.71 -1.92 7.86
N PHE A 65 -14.81 -1.56 8.77
CA PHE A 65 -14.20 -2.49 9.70
C PHE A 65 -14.88 -2.40 11.05
N THR A 66 -15.14 -3.57 11.62
CA THR A 66 -15.60 -3.68 13.00
C THR A 66 -14.59 -4.53 13.73
N TRP A 67 -13.92 -3.92 14.71
CA TRP A 67 -13.03 -4.63 15.59
C TRP A 67 -13.82 -5.63 16.43
N ASP A 68 -13.19 -6.77 16.72
CA ASP A 68 -13.59 -7.56 17.87
C ASP A 68 -13.24 -6.78 19.14
N LYS A 69 -14.14 -6.78 20.12
CA LYS A 69 -13.95 -5.99 21.34
C LYS A 69 -12.71 -6.43 22.12
N ARG A 70 -12.48 -7.75 22.24
CA ARG A 70 -11.32 -8.27 22.98
C ARG A 70 -10.02 -7.92 22.27
N GLY A 71 -9.99 -8.06 20.95
CA GLY A 71 -8.82 -7.67 20.15
C GLY A 71 -8.50 -6.18 20.26
N TYR A 72 -9.52 -5.32 20.26
CA TYR A 72 -9.33 -3.88 20.46
C TYR A 72 -8.81 -3.55 21.86
N ASP A 73 -9.43 -4.12 22.90
CA ASP A 73 -9.03 -3.90 24.29
C ASP A 73 -7.58 -4.39 24.55
N TYR A 74 -7.18 -5.51 23.94
CA TYR A 74 -5.81 -6.03 23.98
C TYR A 74 -4.79 -5.06 23.36
N LEU A 75 -5.09 -4.48 22.19
CA LEU A 75 -4.22 -3.49 21.55
C LEU A 75 -4.11 -2.21 22.37
N GLU A 76 -5.23 -1.70 22.90
CA GLU A 76 -5.23 -0.51 23.76
C GLU A 76 -4.41 -0.72 25.03
N GLN A 77 -4.48 -1.90 25.65
CA GLN A 77 -3.66 -2.26 26.79
C GLN A 77 -2.16 -2.24 26.42
N ARG A 78 -1.76 -2.92 25.33
CA ARG A 78 -0.37 -2.94 24.85
C ARG A 78 0.15 -1.53 24.58
N ILE A 79 -0.67 -0.65 23.99
CA ILE A 79 -0.30 0.75 23.73
C ILE A 79 -0.13 1.53 25.03
N ALA A 80 -0.98 1.30 26.03
CA ALA A 80 -0.85 1.95 27.34
C ALA A 80 0.45 1.53 28.05
N GLU A 81 0.76 0.25 28.06
CA GLU A 81 2.00 -0.31 28.60
C GLU A 81 3.23 0.29 27.90
N GLN A 82 3.23 0.33 26.56
CA GLN A 82 4.35 0.91 25.80
C GLN A 82 4.53 2.41 26.06
N LYS A 83 3.46 3.17 26.24
CA LYS A 83 3.55 4.60 26.61
C LYS A 83 4.20 4.77 27.99
N GLU A 84 3.94 3.87 28.93
CA GLU A 84 4.58 3.88 30.24
C GLU A 84 6.08 3.58 30.13
N HIS A 85 6.45 2.51 29.42
CA HIS A 85 7.87 2.18 29.17
C HIS A 85 8.61 3.33 28.46
N MET A 86 7.97 3.97 27.46
CA MET A 86 8.51 5.16 26.77
C MET A 86 8.69 6.38 27.68
N LYS A 87 7.86 6.52 28.72
CA LYS A 87 7.94 7.61 29.71
C LYS A 87 9.07 7.34 30.70
N ASN A 88 9.20 6.11 31.14
CA ASN A 88 10.21 5.68 32.11
C ASN A 88 11.59 5.39 31.48
N MET A 89 11.69 5.46 30.14
CA MET A 89 12.89 5.08 29.37
C MET A 89 13.31 3.63 29.64
N GLU A 90 12.32 2.75 29.77
CA GLU A 90 12.52 1.32 29.92
C GLU A 90 12.72 0.66 28.55
N GLU A 91 13.37 -0.50 28.53
CA GLU A 91 13.49 -1.30 27.31
C GLU A 91 12.09 -1.67 26.76
N PRO A 92 11.88 -1.63 25.43
CA PRO A 92 12.89 -1.41 24.37
C PRO A 92 13.08 0.05 23.95
N PHE A 93 12.57 1.02 24.71
CA PHE A 93 12.55 2.43 24.32
C PHE A 93 13.78 3.23 24.76
N ASN A 94 14.78 2.57 25.34
CA ASN A 94 16.02 3.18 25.82
C ASN A 94 17.17 3.19 24.79
N THR A 95 16.95 2.75 23.56
CA THR A 95 18.00 2.76 22.52
C THR A 95 18.13 4.12 21.84
N SER A 96 19.28 4.39 21.21
CA SER A 96 19.50 5.64 20.45
C SER A 96 18.52 5.81 19.29
N ILE A 97 18.10 4.71 18.63
CA ILE A 97 17.14 4.74 17.52
C ILE A 97 15.74 5.03 18.06
N THR A 98 15.29 4.31 19.08
CA THR A 98 13.93 4.49 19.63
C THR A 98 13.74 5.85 20.29
N GLN A 99 14.79 6.41 20.90
CA GLN A 99 14.76 7.77 21.43
C GLN A 99 14.69 8.81 20.30
N ARG A 100 15.50 8.65 19.24
CA ARG A 100 15.51 9.57 18.10
C ARG A 100 14.16 9.61 17.37
N TYR A 101 13.50 8.46 17.22
CA TYR A 101 12.24 8.35 16.48
C TYR A 101 11.00 8.16 17.38
N LYS A 102 11.11 8.54 18.66
CA LYS A 102 10.05 8.38 19.68
C LYS A 102 8.70 8.94 19.23
N ASP A 103 8.70 10.12 18.62
CA ASP A 103 7.47 10.77 18.19
C ASP A 103 6.81 10.07 17.00
N LEU A 104 7.61 9.53 16.06
CA LEU A 104 7.11 8.73 14.95
C LEU A 104 6.43 7.47 15.49
N ILE A 105 7.10 6.78 16.43
CA ILE A 105 6.58 5.60 17.11
C ILE A 105 5.23 5.92 17.78
N LEU A 106 5.18 6.99 18.56
CA LEU A 106 3.97 7.42 19.28
C LEU A 106 2.85 7.85 18.31
N MET A 107 3.20 8.55 17.23
CA MET A 107 2.24 8.95 16.20
C MET A 107 1.56 7.73 15.61
N ASN A 108 2.34 6.72 15.20
CA ASN A 108 1.84 5.49 14.59
C ASN A 108 0.92 4.71 15.54
N MET A 109 1.29 4.60 16.83
CA MET A 109 0.43 4.01 17.86
C MET A 109 -0.90 4.76 17.97
N LYS A 110 -0.87 6.10 18.02
CA LYS A 110 -2.08 6.92 18.20
C LYS A 110 -2.99 6.92 16.96
N THR A 111 -2.39 6.88 15.77
CA THR A 111 -3.15 7.03 14.52
C THR A 111 -3.69 5.71 13.98
N ASP A 112 -2.97 4.60 14.21
CA ASP A 112 -3.26 3.31 13.59
C ASP A 112 -3.27 2.12 14.56
N HIS A 113 -3.00 2.34 15.86
CA HIS A 113 -2.78 1.27 16.84
C HIS A 113 -1.59 0.36 16.47
N ALA A 114 -0.65 0.89 15.69
CA ALA A 114 0.58 0.20 15.31
C ALA A 114 1.54 0.14 16.51
N VAL A 115 1.55 -0.97 17.22
CA VAL A 115 2.44 -1.19 18.37
C VAL A 115 3.88 -1.40 17.91
N TYR A 116 4.83 -0.96 18.74
CA TYR A 116 6.25 -1.18 18.47
C TYR A 116 6.65 -2.59 18.92
N THR A 117 7.30 -3.34 18.06
CA THR A 117 7.81 -4.68 18.37
C THR A 117 9.32 -4.68 18.14
N ASN A 118 10.09 -5.42 18.93
CA ASN A 118 11.56 -5.38 18.89
C ASN A 118 12.22 -6.77 18.91
N ASP A 119 11.43 -7.84 18.85
CA ASP A 119 11.86 -9.23 18.91
C ASP A 119 11.71 -9.92 17.54
N ASN A 120 11.84 -9.15 16.46
CA ASN A 120 11.63 -9.63 15.11
C ASN A 120 12.93 -10.07 14.42
N GLU A 121 12.81 -11.03 13.51
CA GLU A 121 13.78 -11.33 12.47
C GLU A 121 13.19 -10.92 11.13
N VAL A 122 13.98 -10.22 10.30
CA VAL A 122 13.55 -9.72 9.00
C VAL A 122 14.50 -10.20 7.91
N GLU A 123 13.95 -10.94 6.96
CA GLU A 123 14.59 -11.32 5.72
C GLU A 123 14.03 -10.46 4.57
N ILE A 124 14.92 -9.90 3.75
CA ILE A 124 14.58 -9.02 2.64
C ILE A 124 14.77 -9.80 1.34
N PHE A 125 13.72 -9.87 0.53
CA PHE A 125 13.77 -10.37 -0.83
C PHE A 125 13.70 -9.22 -1.82
N THR A 126 14.59 -9.26 -2.80
CA THR A 126 14.64 -8.32 -3.94
C THR A 126 14.25 -8.99 -5.26
N ASP A 127 14.20 -10.34 -5.26
CA ASP A 127 13.91 -11.20 -6.39
C ASP A 127 12.66 -12.06 -6.14
N GLY A 128 11.80 -12.16 -7.16
CA GLY A 128 10.55 -12.91 -7.07
C GLY A 128 10.75 -14.42 -6.90
N LYS A 129 11.77 -15.02 -7.54
CA LYS A 129 12.04 -16.47 -7.44
C LYS A 129 12.46 -16.83 -6.01
N GLU A 130 13.38 -16.08 -5.42
CA GLU A 130 13.80 -16.26 -4.03
C GLU A 130 12.61 -16.14 -3.08
N LYS A 131 11.84 -15.06 -3.19
CA LYS A 131 10.65 -14.82 -2.38
C LYS A 131 9.62 -15.95 -2.49
N PHE A 132 9.31 -16.40 -3.71
CA PHE A 132 8.29 -17.43 -3.91
C PHE A 132 8.77 -18.81 -3.48
N ASN A 133 10.06 -19.11 -3.64
CA ASN A 133 10.64 -20.35 -3.13
C ASN A 133 10.54 -20.42 -1.59
N ALA A 134 10.93 -19.36 -0.89
CA ALA A 134 10.77 -19.27 0.56
C ALA A 134 9.30 -19.39 0.99
N LEU A 135 8.40 -18.67 0.31
CA LEU A 135 6.96 -18.73 0.60
C LEU A 135 6.40 -20.15 0.45
N PHE A 136 6.73 -20.85 -0.63
CA PHE A 136 6.24 -22.22 -0.83
C PHE A 136 6.81 -23.22 0.17
N GLN A 137 8.06 -23.01 0.64
CA GLN A 137 8.65 -23.83 1.70
C GLN A 137 7.94 -23.62 3.05
N ASP A 138 7.62 -22.37 3.40
CA ASP A 138 6.87 -22.08 4.63
C ASP A 138 5.43 -22.61 4.54
N ILE A 139 4.76 -22.47 3.40
CA ILE A 139 3.42 -23.04 3.16
C ILE A 139 3.44 -24.56 3.32
N ALA A 140 4.42 -25.24 2.72
CA ALA A 140 4.57 -26.69 2.85
C ALA A 140 4.77 -27.13 4.31
N SER A 141 5.49 -26.33 5.09
CA SER A 141 5.82 -26.59 6.49
C SER A 141 4.68 -26.28 7.47
N ALA A 142 3.65 -25.53 7.04
CA ALA A 142 2.55 -25.08 7.90
C ALA A 142 1.78 -26.24 8.56
N LYS A 143 1.32 -26.02 9.80
CA LYS A 143 0.64 -27.04 10.63
C LYS A 143 -0.69 -26.60 11.22
N LYS A 144 -0.93 -25.29 11.38
CA LYS A 144 -2.11 -24.76 12.07
C LYS A 144 -3.00 -23.98 11.11
N HIS A 145 -2.48 -22.91 10.50
CA HIS A 145 -3.25 -22.09 9.58
C HIS A 145 -2.37 -21.35 8.58
N ILE A 146 -2.98 -21.00 7.45
CA ILE A 146 -2.41 -20.12 6.43
C ILE A 146 -3.47 -19.07 6.06
N HIS A 147 -3.15 -17.82 6.30
CA HIS A 147 -3.95 -16.67 5.90
C HIS A 147 -3.25 -15.93 4.77
N VAL A 148 -3.93 -15.79 3.64
CA VAL A 148 -3.36 -15.21 2.42
C VAL A 148 -4.23 -14.05 1.98
N LEU A 149 -3.62 -12.92 1.68
CA LEU A 149 -4.25 -11.76 1.07
C LEU A 149 -3.36 -11.25 -0.05
N TYR A 150 -3.88 -11.21 -1.28
CA TYR A 150 -3.18 -10.60 -2.41
C TYR A 150 -4.13 -9.71 -3.23
N TYR A 151 -3.59 -8.60 -3.74
CA TYR A 151 -4.29 -7.77 -4.73
C TYR A 151 -4.47 -8.52 -6.06
N ILE A 152 -3.38 -9.07 -6.61
CA ILE A 152 -3.41 -9.87 -7.84
C ILE A 152 -2.98 -11.31 -7.56
N ILE A 153 -3.84 -12.25 -7.96
CA ILE A 153 -3.50 -13.65 -8.19
C ILE A 153 -3.87 -13.98 -9.63
N GLN A 154 -2.87 -14.11 -10.49
CA GLN A 154 -3.06 -14.45 -11.89
C GLN A 154 -3.53 -15.90 -12.05
N ASN A 155 -4.18 -16.20 -13.16
CA ASN A 155 -4.45 -17.59 -13.57
C ASN A 155 -3.37 -18.05 -14.56
N ASP A 156 -2.17 -18.19 -14.03
CA ASP A 156 -0.98 -18.67 -14.72
C ASP A 156 -0.31 -19.79 -13.90
N THR A 157 0.90 -20.21 -14.27
CA THR A 157 1.61 -21.30 -13.59
C THR A 157 1.78 -21.03 -12.09
N TYR A 158 2.14 -19.81 -11.70
CA TYR A 158 2.49 -19.47 -10.31
C TYR A 158 1.27 -19.18 -9.45
N GLY A 159 0.27 -18.48 -9.98
CA GLY A 159 -1.00 -18.29 -9.28
C GLY A 159 -1.72 -19.62 -9.05
N ASN A 160 -1.71 -20.51 -10.05
CA ASN A 160 -2.27 -21.85 -9.90
C ASN A 160 -1.47 -22.71 -8.91
N ARG A 161 -0.13 -22.62 -8.91
CA ARG A 161 0.73 -23.31 -7.94
C ARG A 161 0.44 -22.87 -6.51
N LEU A 162 0.22 -21.58 -6.27
CA LEU A 162 -0.19 -21.09 -4.95
C LEU A 162 -1.53 -21.68 -4.52
N LEU A 163 -2.55 -21.62 -5.38
CA LEU A 163 -3.86 -22.18 -5.07
C LEU A 163 -3.79 -23.69 -4.83
N ASP A 164 -3.00 -24.42 -5.61
CA ASP A 164 -2.82 -25.87 -5.45
C ASP A 164 -2.11 -26.20 -4.13
N ALA A 165 -1.09 -25.44 -3.74
CA ALA A 165 -0.45 -25.60 -2.43
C ALA A 165 -1.44 -25.37 -1.28
N LEU A 166 -2.27 -24.33 -1.36
CA LEU A 166 -3.30 -24.07 -0.35
C LEU A 166 -4.37 -25.18 -0.29
N ILE A 167 -4.77 -25.73 -1.45
CA ILE A 167 -5.70 -26.86 -1.53
C ILE A 167 -5.13 -28.09 -0.82
N GLU A 168 -3.86 -28.44 -1.06
CA GLU A 168 -3.25 -29.59 -0.41
C GLU A 168 -3.14 -29.40 1.11
N LYS A 169 -2.75 -28.21 1.57
CA LYS A 169 -2.73 -27.91 3.03
C LYS A 169 -4.12 -27.95 3.67
N ALA A 170 -5.16 -27.50 2.96
CA ALA A 170 -6.54 -27.63 3.43
C ALA A 170 -6.95 -29.10 3.62
N LYS A 171 -6.58 -30.00 2.69
CA LYS A 171 -6.83 -31.45 2.81
C LYS A 171 -6.08 -32.08 3.98
N GLU A 172 -4.91 -31.55 4.33
CA GLU A 172 -4.15 -31.95 5.51
C GLU A 172 -4.79 -31.46 6.84
N GLY A 173 -5.88 -30.69 6.78
CA GLY A 173 -6.57 -30.14 7.93
C GLY A 173 -6.00 -28.81 8.43
N VAL A 174 -5.08 -28.18 7.68
CA VAL A 174 -4.59 -26.83 7.99
C VAL A 174 -5.69 -25.83 7.65
N GLU A 175 -5.97 -24.91 8.57
CA GLU A 175 -6.99 -23.89 8.37
C GLU A 175 -6.53 -22.88 7.31
N ILE A 176 -7.26 -22.77 6.21
CA ILE A 176 -6.93 -21.83 5.12
C ILE A 176 -7.96 -20.72 5.04
N ARG A 177 -7.49 -19.46 4.99
CA ARG A 177 -8.30 -18.30 4.61
C ARG A 177 -7.59 -17.50 3.53
N LEU A 178 -8.24 -17.38 2.37
CA LEU A 178 -7.75 -16.64 1.22
C LEU A 178 -8.63 -15.41 0.97
N ILE A 179 -8.03 -14.23 0.93
CA ILE A 179 -8.65 -13.00 0.45
C ILE A 179 -7.98 -12.62 -0.87
N TYR A 180 -8.76 -12.29 -1.89
CA TYR A 180 -8.26 -11.74 -3.14
C TYR A 180 -9.06 -10.50 -3.53
N ASP A 181 -8.40 -9.48 -4.08
CA ASP A 181 -9.14 -8.31 -4.59
C ASP A 181 -9.94 -8.68 -5.85
N ASP A 182 -11.23 -8.36 -5.86
CA ASP A 182 -12.14 -8.71 -6.97
C ASP A 182 -11.70 -8.12 -8.31
N ALA A 183 -11.18 -6.89 -8.31
CA ALA A 183 -10.78 -6.19 -9.53
C ALA A 183 -9.35 -6.53 -9.99
N GLY A 184 -8.41 -6.64 -9.04
CA GLY A 184 -7.03 -7.06 -9.33
C GLY A 184 -6.97 -8.51 -9.78
N SER A 185 -7.73 -9.40 -9.14
CA SER A 185 -7.73 -10.84 -9.40
C SER A 185 -8.89 -11.30 -10.29
N ARG A 186 -9.40 -10.45 -11.21
CA ARG A 186 -10.52 -10.80 -12.13
C ARG A 186 -10.27 -12.07 -12.94
N ARG A 187 -9.01 -12.39 -13.22
CA ARG A 187 -8.60 -13.56 -14.01
C ARG A 187 -8.40 -14.83 -13.18
N ILE A 188 -8.50 -14.76 -11.84
CA ILE A 188 -8.24 -15.90 -10.94
C ILE A 188 -9.06 -17.14 -11.32
N SER A 189 -8.48 -18.32 -11.11
CA SER A 189 -9.12 -19.60 -11.46
C SER A 189 -10.30 -19.92 -10.55
N LYS A 190 -11.52 -19.57 -10.99
CA LYS A 190 -12.76 -19.90 -10.26
C LYS A 190 -12.90 -21.40 -9.95
N LYS A 191 -12.41 -22.27 -10.85
CA LYS A 191 -12.37 -23.72 -10.67
C LYS A 191 -11.52 -24.11 -9.46
N ARG A 192 -10.36 -23.48 -9.26
CA ARG A 192 -9.48 -23.76 -8.12
C ARG A 192 -10.00 -23.15 -6.83
N ILE A 193 -10.60 -21.96 -6.88
CA ILE A 193 -11.30 -21.39 -5.73
C ILE A 193 -12.40 -22.33 -5.23
N LYS A 194 -13.18 -22.92 -6.15
CA LYS A 194 -14.17 -23.94 -5.79
C LYS A 194 -13.51 -25.17 -5.14
N LYS A 195 -12.43 -25.69 -5.71
CA LYS A 195 -11.68 -26.82 -5.14
C LYS A 195 -11.11 -26.53 -3.75
N LEU A 196 -10.63 -25.30 -3.51
CA LEU A 196 -10.14 -24.89 -2.20
C LEU A 196 -11.26 -24.94 -1.15
N ARG A 197 -12.46 -24.47 -1.52
CA ARG A 197 -13.66 -24.56 -0.66
C ARG A 197 -14.08 -26.01 -0.41
N GLU A 198 -14.07 -26.85 -1.46
CA GLU A 198 -14.36 -28.29 -1.35
C GLU A 198 -13.35 -29.03 -0.46
N ALA A 199 -12.10 -28.56 -0.40
CA ALA A 199 -11.05 -29.10 0.46
C ALA A 199 -11.12 -28.61 1.92
N GLY A 200 -12.11 -27.78 2.29
CA GLY A 200 -12.28 -27.23 3.63
C GLY A 200 -11.62 -25.86 3.86
N GLY A 201 -11.00 -25.27 2.84
CA GLY A 201 -10.47 -23.91 2.91
C GLY A 201 -11.54 -22.84 2.69
N ASN A 202 -11.27 -21.61 3.13
CA ASN A 202 -12.15 -20.47 2.92
C ASN A 202 -11.51 -19.49 1.94
N ALA A 203 -12.29 -18.91 1.04
CA ALA A 203 -11.78 -17.99 0.03
C ALA A 203 -12.82 -16.92 -0.29
N GLU A 204 -12.50 -15.64 -0.09
CA GLU A 204 -13.43 -14.53 -0.27
C GLU A 204 -12.86 -13.38 -1.10
N ALA A 205 -13.72 -12.76 -1.90
CA ALA A 205 -13.36 -11.61 -2.71
C ALA A 205 -13.49 -10.32 -1.87
N PHE A 206 -12.50 -9.44 -1.94
CA PHE A 206 -12.56 -8.13 -1.31
C PHE A 206 -13.30 -7.14 -2.20
N PHE A 207 -14.36 -6.52 -1.66
CA PHE A 207 -15.29 -5.63 -2.37
C PHE A 207 -15.74 -6.14 -3.75
N PRO A 208 -16.47 -7.27 -3.80
CA PRO A 208 -17.03 -7.79 -5.03
C PRO A 208 -18.07 -6.82 -5.61
N GLY A 209 -18.10 -6.69 -6.93
CA GLY A 209 -19.15 -5.95 -7.61
C GLY A 209 -20.53 -6.58 -7.31
N LYS A 210 -21.45 -5.83 -6.70
CA LYS A 210 -22.82 -6.32 -6.42
C LYS A 210 -23.68 -6.46 -7.68
N LEU A 211 -23.32 -5.77 -8.76
CA LEU A 211 -23.97 -5.85 -10.08
C LEU A 211 -22.91 -6.21 -11.13
N PRO A 212 -23.19 -7.13 -12.07
CA PRO A 212 -22.21 -7.60 -13.07
C PRO A 212 -21.59 -6.49 -13.94
N LEU A 213 -22.30 -5.38 -14.13
CA LEU A 213 -21.91 -4.28 -15.02
C LEU A 213 -21.53 -2.98 -14.29
N ILE A 214 -21.85 -2.83 -12.99
CA ILE A 214 -21.65 -1.58 -12.24
C ILE A 214 -21.04 -1.90 -10.87
N ASN A 215 -19.73 -1.69 -10.72
CA ASN A 215 -19.06 -1.76 -9.44
C ASN A 215 -18.86 -0.35 -8.87
N LEU A 216 -19.82 0.11 -8.07
CA LEU A 216 -19.76 1.41 -7.36
C LEU A 216 -18.60 1.53 -6.35
N ARG A 217 -17.87 0.43 -6.09
CA ARG A 217 -16.71 0.37 -5.19
C ARG A 217 -15.41 0.09 -5.95
N ILE A 218 -15.39 0.27 -7.27
CA ILE A 218 -14.21 0.02 -8.11
C ILE A 218 -12.99 0.84 -7.68
N ASN A 219 -13.22 2.04 -7.14
CA ASN A 219 -12.15 2.92 -6.71
C ASN A 219 -11.41 2.41 -5.47
N PHE A 220 -12.04 1.58 -4.64
CA PHE A 220 -11.49 1.14 -3.36
C PHE A 220 -11.01 -0.28 -3.48
N ARG A 221 -9.70 -0.49 -3.47
CA ARG A 221 -9.07 -1.79 -3.73
C ARG A 221 -8.18 -2.19 -2.58
N ASN A 222 -8.17 -3.49 -2.25
CA ASN A 222 -7.23 -3.98 -1.25
C ASN A 222 -5.91 -4.26 -1.93
N HIS A 223 -4.96 -3.36 -1.74
CA HIS A 223 -3.65 -3.40 -2.37
C HIS A 223 -2.61 -4.05 -1.46
N ARG A 224 -3.02 -4.66 -0.34
CA ARG A 224 -2.12 -5.39 0.55
C ARG A 224 -1.67 -6.71 -0.08
N LYS A 225 -0.52 -7.20 0.36
CA LYS A 225 0.04 -8.51 0.03
C LYS A 225 0.54 -9.12 1.32
N LEU A 226 -0.31 -9.90 1.99
CA LEU A 226 -0.03 -10.49 3.30
C LEU A 226 -0.09 -12.01 3.21
N VAL A 227 0.88 -12.68 3.82
CA VAL A 227 0.76 -14.11 4.12
C VAL A 227 1.15 -14.35 5.56
N ILE A 228 0.26 -14.93 6.36
CA ILE A 228 0.50 -15.28 7.75
C ILE A 228 0.42 -16.80 7.88
N ILE A 229 1.48 -17.42 8.38
CA ILE A 229 1.61 -18.87 8.53
C ILE A 229 1.89 -19.20 9.98
N ASP A 230 0.99 -20.00 10.57
CA ASP A 230 1.11 -20.52 11.94
C ASP A 230 1.36 -19.45 13.03
N ARG A 231 0.92 -18.20 12.79
CA ARG A 231 1.21 -17.00 13.61
C ARG A 231 2.70 -16.66 13.77
N LYS A 232 3.57 -17.42 13.12
CA LYS A 232 5.03 -17.36 13.29
C LYS A 232 5.71 -16.62 12.16
N VAL A 233 5.24 -16.83 10.93
CA VAL A 233 5.85 -16.25 9.74
C VAL A 233 4.85 -15.30 9.08
N GLY A 234 5.28 -14.08 8.84
CA GLY A 234 4.54 -13.06 8.12
C GLY A 234 5.29 -12.65 6.85
N TYR A 235 4.56 -12.44 5.75
CA TYR A 235 5.09 -11.84 4.53
C TYR A 235 4.37 -10.52 4.26
N LEU A 236 5.12 -9.49 3.86
CA LEU A 236 4.56 -8.24 3.35
C LEU A 236 5.50 -7.58 2.32
N GLY A 237 4.96 -6.90 1.32
CA GLY A 237 5.75 -6.14 0.34
C GLY A 237 5.11 -6.05 -1.02
N GLY A 238 5.87 -5.72 -2.07
CA GLY A 238 5.28 -5.30 -3.35
C GLY A 238 4.82 -6.42 -4.29
N PHE A 239 5.49 -7.58 -4.30
CA PHE A 239 5.16 -8.68 -5.23
C PHE A 239 3.72 -9.20 -5.09
N ASN A 240 2.95 -9.17 -6.18
CA ASN A 240 1.76 -10.01 -6.32
C ASN A 240 2.12 -11.40 -6.85
N VAL A 241 1.12 -12.22 -7.17
CA VAL A 241 1.29 -13.61 -7.61
C VAL A 241 0.98 -13.76 -9.09
N GLY A 242 2.02 -14.09 -9.87
CA GLY A 242 1.95 -14.31 -11.30
C GLY A 242 3.33 -14.35 -11.96
N GLU A 243 3.42 -14.81 -13.20
CA GLU A 243 4.66 -15.01 -13.96
C GLU A 243 5.46 -13.72 -14.18
N GLU A 244 4.77 -12.59 -14.36
CA GLU A 244 5.36 -11.25 -14.49
C GLU A 244 6.28 -10.90 -13.31
N TYR A 245 5.91 -11.28 -12.08
CA TYR A 245 6.66 -11.01 -10.85
C TYR A 245 7.93 -11.87 -10.70
N LEU A 246 8.11 -12.88 -11.56
CA LEU A 246 9.34 -13.69 -11.64
C LEU A 246 10.21 -13.30 -12.84
N GLY A 247 9.86 -12.20 -13.52
CA GLY A 247 10.55 -11.71 -14.70
C GLY A 247 10.31 -12.54 -15.96
N LEU A 248 9.20 -13.28 -16.01
CA LEU A 248 8.86 -14.13 -17.15
C LEU A 248 7.99 -13.42 -18.20
N ASP A 249 7.51 -12.20 -17.91
CA ASP A 249 6.80 -11.39 -18.89
C ASP A 249 7.81 -10.63 -19.78
N PRO A 250 7.84 -10.89 -21.11
CA PRO A 250 8.78 -10.23 -22.03
C PRO A 250 8.55 -8.72 -22.14
N LYS A 251 7.35 -8.20 -21.83
CA LYS A 251 7.06 -6.77 -21.86
C LYS A 251 7.86 -6.01 -20.80
N PHE A 252 7.86 -6.53 -19.57
CA PHE A 252 8.50 -5.87 -18.44
C PHE A 252 9.95 -6.32 -18.28
N GLY A 253 10.23 -7.60 -18.56
CA GLY A 253 11.51 -8.22 -18.25
C GLY A 253 11.62 -8.45 -16.75
N TYR A 254 12.81 -8.28 -16.19
CA TYR A 254 13.05 -8.46 -14.76
C TYR A 254 12.15 -7.53 -13.93
N TRP A 255 11.45 -8.12 -12.95
CA TRP A 255 10.54 -7.40 -12.07
C TRP A 255 11.23 -7.16 -10.74
N ARG A 256 11.72 -5.94 -10.54
CA ARG A 256 12.48 -5.56 -9.35
C ARG A 256 11.54 -5.01 -8.29
N ASP A 257 11.31 -5.77 -7.23
CA ASP A 257 10.42 -5.38 -6.12
C ASP A 257 10.98 -5.88 -4.78
N THR A 258 10.52 -5.31 -3.67
CA THR A 258 11.02 -5.63 -2.32
C THR A 258 9.91 -6.25 -1.48
N HIS A 259 10.23 -7.36 -0.82
CA HIS A 259 9.34 -8.09 0.08
C HIS A 259 10.07 -8.48 1.35
N LEU A 260 9.34 -8.46 2.46
CA LEU A 260 9.83 -8.90 3.75
C LEU A 260 9.22 -10.25 4.11
N ARG A 261 10.04 -11.10 4.70
CA ARG A 261 9.61 -12.21 5.54
C ARG A 261 10.01 -11.90 6.97
N ILE A 262 9.04 -11.98 7.86
CA ILE A 262 9.11 -11.53 9.24
C ILE A 262 8.80 -12.73 10.14
N ILE A 263 9.62 -12.93 11.17
CA ILE A 263 9.34 -13.85 12.28
C ILE A 263 9.44 -13.06 13.58
N GLY A 264 8.38 -13.01 14.37
CA GLY A 264 8.35 -12.26 15.64
C GLY A 264 6.98 -11.63 15.93
N ASP A 265 6.88 -10.81 16.97
CA ASP A 265 5.61 -10.21 17.40
C ASP A 265 4.94 -9.34 16.32
N ALA A 266 5.68 -8.77 15.36
CA ALA A 266 5.09 -8.00 14.27
C ALA A 266 4.11 -8.83 13.41
N VAL A 267 4.20 -10.17 13.44
CA VAL A 267 3.25 -11.06 12.77
C VAL A 267 1.86 -10.96 13.39
N ASN A 268 1.75 -10.62 14.68
CA ASN A 268 0.48 -10.39 15.36
C ASN A 268 -0.26 -9.17 14.79
N ASP A 269 0.47 -8.11 14.41
CA ASP A 269 -0.13 -6.94 13.78
C ASP A 269 -0.64 -7.25 12.37
N LEU A 270 0.14 -8.03 11.60
CA LEU A 270 -0.29 -8.55 10.30
C LEU A 270 -1.55 -9.41 10.43
N GLN A 271 -1.60 -10.28 11.43
CA GLN A 271 -2.75 -11.14 11.74
C GLN A 271 -3.97 -10.30 12.13
N SER A 272 -3.81 -9.29 12.99
CA SER A 272 -4.88 -8.36 13.38
C SER A 272 -5.46 -7.64 12.17
N ARG A 273 -4.58 -7.14 11.28
CA ARG A 273 -4.99 -6.50 10.03
C ARG A 273 -5.73 -7.46 9.11
N PHE A 274 -5.25 -8.69 8.97
CA PHE A 274 -5.91 -9.72 8.18
C PHE A 274 -7.31 -10.04 8.71
N MET A 275 -7.48 -10.16 10.03
CA MET A 275 -8.79 -10.43 10.64
C MET A 275 -9.83 -9.34 10.33
N LEU A 276 -9.42 -8.06 10.31
CA LEU A 276 -10.30 -6.96 9.89
C LEU A 276 -10.67 -7.06 8.42
N ASP A 277 -9.71 -7.39 7.55
CA ASP A 277 -9.96 -7.58 6.13
C ASP A 277 -10.87 -8.79 5.88
N TRP A 278 -10.70 -9.86 6.65
CA TRP A 278 -11.54 -11.05 6.59
C TRP A 278 -12.98 -10.75 7.00
N ALA A 279 -13.17 -10.03 8.12
CA ALA A 279 -14.49 -9.62 8.58
C ALA A 279 -15.22 -8.74 7.55
N GLN A 280 -14.49 -7.90 6.83
CA GLN A 280 -15.04 -7.13 5.73
C GLN A 280 -15.42 -8.03 4.55
N ALA A 281 -14.53 -8.90 4.11
CA ALA A 281 -14.68 -9.68 2.88
C ALA A 281 -15.75 -10.77 3.01
N SER A 282 -15.71 -11.54 4.11
CA SER A 282 -16.63 -12.65 4.37
C SER A 282 -17.95 -12.23 4.99
N GLY A 283 -17.96 -11.12 5.75
CA GLY A 283 -19.06 -10.77 6.65
C GLY A 283 -19.00 -11.48 8.01
N ASP A 284 -18.13 -12.50 8.15
CA ASP A 284 -17.93 -13.28 9.36
C ASP A 284 -16.72 -12.77 10.15
N LYS A 285 -16.90 -12.60 11.45
CA LYS A 285 -15.81 -12.18 12.33
C LYS A 285 -14.99 -13.40 12.75
N MET A 286 -13.69 -13.31 12.57
CA MET A 286 -12.78 -14.22 13.27
C MET A 286 -12.79 -13.88 14.74
N GLU A 287 -13.05 -14.87 15.60
CA GLU A 287 -12.93 -14.69 17.03
C GLU A 287 -11.47 -14.41 17.41
N TRP A 288 -11.27 -13.40 18.25
CA TRP A 288 -9.98 -13.22 18.89
C TRP A 288 -9.79 -14.35 19.90
N THR A 289 -8.74 -15.15 19.68
CA THR A 289 -8.31 -16.18 20.62
C THR A 289 -6.84 -15.94 20.94
N GLU A 290 -6.45 -16.16 22.21
CA GLU A 290 -5.05 -16.03 22.61
C GLU A 290 -4.12 -16.89 21.76
N ASP A 291 -4.64 -18.02 21.28
CA ASP A 291 -3.97 -18.89 20.34
C ASP A 291 -3.45 -18.11 19.13
N TYR A 292 -4.23 -17.19 18.52
CA TYR A 292 -3.80 -16.37 17.38
C TYR A 292 -2.71 -15.33 17.68
N PHE A 293 -2.37 -15.09 18.95
CA PHE A 293 -1.50 -13.99 19.33
C PHE A 293 -0.39 -14.38 20.31
N LYS A 294 -0.43 -15.59 20.88
CA LYS A 294 0.65 -16.14 21.70
C LYS A 294 1.73 -16.78 20.83
N TYR A 295 2.73 -15.99 20.43
CA TYR A 295 4.00 -16.52 19.95
C TYR A 295 4.98 -16.62 21.12
N SER A 296 5.51 -17.82 21.36
CA SER A 296 6.48 -18.09 22.43
C SER A 296 7.87 -18.27 21.84
N LYS A 297 8.51 -17.15 21.48
CA LYS A 297 9.97 -17.14 21.39
C LYS A 297 10.50 -16.35 22.59
N GLN A 298 11.64 -16.78 23.13
CA GLN A 298 12.37 -15.97 24.09
C GLN A 298 12.67 -14.62 23.45
N HIS A 299 12.38 -13.53 24.16
CA HIS A 299 12.71 -12.17 23.75
C HIS A 299 14.14 -12.14 23.21
N ASN A 300 14.29 -11.76 21.94
CA ASN A 300 15.60 -11.48 21.38
C ASN A 300 15.90 -9.99 21.62
N GLU A 301 16.75 -9.70 22.60
CA GLU A 301 17.17 -8.32 22.94
C GLU A 301 17.86 -7.61 21.75
N LYS A 302 18.28 -8.35 20.71
CA LYS A 302 18.84 -7.82 19.46
C LYS A 302 17.89 -7.96 18.25
N GLY A 303 16.60 -8.10 18.49
CA GLY A 303 15.62 -8.20 17.42
C GLY A 303 15.41 -6.87 16.68
N VAL A 304 14.77 -6.96 15.52
CA VAL A 304 14.49 -5.84 14.64
C VAL A 304 13.29 -5.05 15.19
N GLY A 305 13.51 -3.78 15.49
CA GLY A 305 12.45 -2.82 15.83
C GLY A 305 11.52 -2.56 14.64
N LEU A 306 10.20 -2.73 14.80
CA LEU A 306 9.24 -2.63 13.72
C LEU A 306 7.86 -2.13 14.18
N GLN A 307 7.17 -1.37 13.33
CA GLN A 307 5.73 -1.09 13.42
C GLN A 307 5.06 -1.44 12.08
N ILE A 308 3.93 -2.14 12.13
CA ILE A 308 3.09 -2.36 10.95
C ILE A 308 2.06 -1.24 10.88
N VAL A 309 2.21 -0.36 9.88
CA VAL A 309 1.32 0.78 9.67
C VAL A 309 0.45 0.53 8.44
N THR A 310 -0.84 0.73 8.59
CA THR A 310 -1.85 0.51 7.56
C THR A 310 -2.55 1.81 7.20
N SER A 311 -3.06 1.89 5.99
CA SER A 311 -3.94 2.98 5.58
C SER A 311 -5.05 2.44 4.72
N GLY A 312 -6.14 3.20 4.62
CA GLY A 312 -7.31 2.80 3.87
C GLY A 312 -8.30 3.95 3.74
N PRO A 313 -9.21 3.87 2.75
CA PRO A 313 -10.24 4.86 2.49
C PRO A 313 -11.30 4.96 3.61
N ASP A 314 -11.23 4.07 4.61
CA ASP A 314 -12.03 4.08 5.83
C ASP A 314 -11.54 5.10 6.88
N SER A 315 -10.42 5.77 6.64
CA SER A 315 -9.81 6.75 7.55
C SER A 315 -9.40 8.03 6.82
N GLU A 316 -9.69 9.19 7.41
CA GLU A 316 -9.19 10.49 6.92
C GLU A 316 -7.76 10.80 7.42
N ARG A 317 -7.14 9.86 8.15
CA ARG A 317 -5.84 10.11 8.79
C ARG A 317 -4.66 9.92 7.85
N GLU A 318 -4.78 9.16 6.76
CA GLU A 318 -3.70 8.91 5.79
C GLU A 318 -2.38 8.49 6.50
N GLN A 319 -2.46 7.48 7.37
CA GLN A 319 -1.42 7.15 8.36
C GLN A 319 -0.04 6.87 7.74
N ILE A 320 0.03 6.12 6.64
CA ILE A 320 1.29 5.83 5.94
C ILE A 320 1.88 7.12 5.36
N LYS A 321 1.06 8.00 4.77
CA LYS A 321 1.51 9.30 4.25
C LYS A 321 2.13 10.16 5.35
N LYS A 322 1.47 10.24 6.51
CA LYS A 322 1.98 10.99 7.67
C LYS A 322 3.26 10.37 8.23
N SER A 323 3.37 9.05 8.22
CA SER A 323 4.60 8.34 8.55
C SER A 323 5.73 8.76 7.63
N TYR A 324 5.52 8.72 6.31
CA TYR A 324 6.52 9.16 5.33
C TYR A 324 6.94 10.62 5.54
N ILE A 325 5.99 11.54 5.72
CA ILE A 325 6.30 12.96 5.98
C ILE A 325 7.16 13.10 7.23
N ARG A 326 6.79 12.43 8.34
CA ARG A 326 7.56 12.51 9.58
C ARG A 326 8.96 11.92 9.41
N MET A 327 9.07 10.79 8.73
CA MET A 327 10.36 10.16 8.39
C MET A 327 11.25 11.14 7.60
N ILE A 328 10.73 11.73 6.52
CA ILE A 328 11.44 12.68 5.66
C ILE A 328 11.93 13.90 6.45
N LEU A 329 11.09 14.46 7.33
CA LEU A 329 11.44 15.64 8.13
C LEU A 329 12.45 15.33 9.26
N ASP A 330 12.55 14.07 9.68
CA ASP A 330 13.53 13.62 10.70
C ASP A 330 14.91 13.28 10.09
N ALA A 331 15.03 13.21 8.76
CA ALA A 331 16.27 12.92 8.05
C ALA A 331 17.36 13.98 8.28
N LYS A 332 18.62 13.56 8.34
CA LYS A 332 19.79 14.44 8.56
C LYS A 332 20.88 14.27 7.52
N GLU A 333 21.04 13.09 6.95
CA GLU A 333 22.14 12.76 6.04
C GLU A 333 21.59 12.46 4.64
N TYR A 334 20.66 11.52 4.51
CA TYR A 334 20.13 11.13 3.21
C TYR A 334 18.71 10.55 3.26
N ILE A 335 18.03 10.60 2.12
CA ILE A 335 16.74 9.91 1.88
C ILE A 335 16.84 9.18 0.56
N TYR A 336 16.84 7.85 0.59
CA TYR A 336 16.81 7.02 -0.62
C TYR A 336 15.43 6.39 -0.78
N LEU A 337 14.78 6.69 -1.90
CA LEU A 337 13.39 6.35 -2.17
C LEU A 337 13.28 5.57 -3.48
N GLN A 338 12.62 4.42 -3.47
CA GLN A 338 12.19 3.69 -4.67
C GLN A 338 10.66 3.63 -4.69
N THR A 339 10.06 3.98 -5.82
CA THR A 339 8.61 3.87 -6.03
C THR A 339 8.31 3.71 -7.53
N PRO A 340 7.35 2.86 -7.95
CA PRO A 340 6.97 2.82 -9.36
C PRO A 340 6.27 4.12 -9.78
N TYR A 341 5.55 4.76 -8.87
CA TYR A 341 4.72 5.94 -9.13
C TYR A 341 5.10 7.04 -8.13
N PHE A 342 5.41 8.22 -8.65
CA PHE A 342 5.76 9.39 -7.85
C PHE A 342 4.82 10.54 -8.22
N ILE A 343 3.62 10.50 -7.67
CA ILE A 343 2.55 11.49 -7.83
C ILE A 343 2.12 11.96 -6.42
N PRO A 344 3.04 12.51 -5.62
CA PRO A 344 2.73 12.93 -4.26
C PRO A 344 1.67 14.05 -4.26
N ASP A 345 0.94 14.17 -3.15
CA ASP A 345 0.23 15.41 -2.88
C ASP A 345 1.20 16.52 -2.43
N ASP A 346 0.69 17.75 -2.36
CA ASP A 346 1.50 18.93 -2.04
C ASP A 346 2.26 18.77 -0.70
N SER A 347 1.63 18.16 0.30
CA SER A 347 2.23 18.01 1.63
C SER A 347 3.46 17.08 1.63
N LEU A 348 3.38 15.97 0.89
CA LEU A 348 4.51 15.04 0.79
C LEU A 348 5.59 15.59 -0.17
N LEU A 349 5.18 16.24 -1.26
CA LEU A 349 6.10 16.89 -2.19
C LEU A 349 6.93 17.95 -1.47
N ASP A 350 6.29 18.83 -0.71
CA ASP A 350 6.97 19.89 0.03
C ASP A 350 7.91 19.33 1.09
N ALA A 351 7.53 18.26 1.81
CA ALA A 351 8.43 17.62 2.76
C ALA A 351 9.74 17.15 2.09
N ILE A 352 9.65 16.52 0.91
CA ILE A 352 10.82 16.05 0.16
C ILE A 352 11.66 17.24 -0.34
N ARG A 353 11.00 18.30 -0.85
CA ARG A 353 11.70 19.51 -1.32
C ARG A 353 12.41 20.22 -0.17
N ILE A 354 11.77 20.35 0.99
CA ILE A 354 12.35 20.96 2.19
C ILE A 354 13.58 20.17 2.63
N ALA A 355 13.51 18.83 2.68
CA ALA A 355 14.66 18.00 3.03
C ALA A 355 15.83 18.22 2.06
N SER A 356 15.56 18.18 0.75
CA SER A 356 16.55 18.43 -0.29
C SER A 356 17.19 19.82 -0.19
N MET A 357 16.37 20.86 -0.03
CA MET A 357 16.83 22.25 0.12
C MET A 357 17.59 22.49 1.44
N SER A 358 17.38 21.64 2.45
CA SER A 358 18.09 21.68 3.73
C SER A 358 19.44 20.96 3.68
N GLY A 359 19.86 20.44 2.52
CA GLY A 359 21.16 19.80 2.31
C GLY A 359 21.17 18.28 2.52
N VAL A 360 20.02 17.65 2.72
CA VAL A 360 19.90 16.18 2.80
C VAL A 360 20.08 15.58 1.40
N ASP A 361 20.87 14.50 1.23
CA ASP A 361 21.05 13.81 -0.05
C ASP A 361 19.78 13.01 -0.40
N VAL A 362 18.85 13.66 -1.11
CA VAL A 362 17.60 13.03 -1.56
C VAL A 362 17.82 12.37 -2.92
N ARG A 363 17.60 11.05 -2.98
CA ARG A 363 17.67 10.26 -4.20
C ARG A 363 16.36 9.50 -4.42
N VAL A 364 15.76 9.68 -5.59
CA VAL A 364 14.51 9.02 -5.97
C VAL A 364 14.74 8.14 -7.19
N MET A 365 14.37 6.88 -7.10
CA MET A 365 14.46 5.93 -8.19
C MET A 365 13.06 5.54 -8.67
N ILE A 366 12.83 5.68 -9.97
CA ILE A 366 11.56 5.35 -10.64
C ILE A 366 11.83 4.42 -11.85
N PRO A 367 10.82 3.67 -12.32
CA PRO A 367 10.97 2.83 -13.50
C PRO A 367 11.21 3.66 -14.77
N ASN A 368 12.07 3.17 -15.66
CA ASN A 368 12.19 3.72 -17.02
C ASN A 368 11.03 3.23 -17.93
N LYS A 369 10.52 2.02 -17.71
CA LYS A 369 9.44 1.43 -18.51
C LYS A 369 8.06 1.77 -17.92
N PRO A 370 7.12 2.33 -18.70
CA PRO A 370 5.76 2.56 -18.25
C PRO A 370 4.92 1.27 -18.31
N ASP A 371 4.30 0.90 -17.21
CA ASP A 371 3.17 -0.05 -17.19
C ASP A 371 1.84 0.67 -17.48
N HIS A 372 1.71 1.91 -16.98
CA HIS A 372 0.60 2.83 -17.22
C HIS A 372 1.08 4.20 -17.72
N LEU A 373 0.77 4.54 -18.97
CA LEU A 373 1.28 5.75 -19.64
C LEU A 373 0.94 7.05 -18.91
N PHE A 374 -0.31 7.22 -18.45
CA PHE A 374 -0.71 8.45 -17.75
C PHE A 374 0.04 8.63 -16.42
N VAL A 375 0.16 7.55 -15.66
CA VAL A 375 0.88 7.50 -14.38
C VAL A 375 2.37 7.79 -14.58
N TYR A 376 2.97 7.24 -15.63
CA TYR A 376 4.37 7.49 -15.98
C TYR A 376 4.64 8.97 -16.28
N TRP A 377 3.83 9.61 -17.14
CA TRP A 377 4.04 11.02 -17.46
C TRP A 377 3.70 11.96 -16.29
N ALA A 378 2.75 11.60 -15.43
CA ALA A 378 2.52 12.33 -14.18
C ALA A 378 3.74 12.23 -13.26
N THR A 379 4.26 11.02 -13.06
CA THR A 379 5.50 10.75 -12.32
C THR A 379 6.65 11.59 -12.84
N TYR A 380 6.86 11.57 -14.16
CA TYR A 380 7.91 12.33 -14.84
C TYR A 380 7.76 13.85 -14.61
N SER A 381 6.53 14.36 -14.55
CA SER A 381 6.27 15.77 -14.23
C SER A 381 6.69 16.15 -12.80
N TYR A 382 6.34 15.33 -11.80
CA TYR A 382 6.66 15.60 -10.39
C TYR A 382 8.13 15.44 -10.06
N VAL A 383 8.82 14.45 -10.65
CA VAL A 383 10.28 14.35 -10.46
C VAL A 383 11.01 15.56 -11.03
N GLY A 384 10.46 16.23 -12.05
CA GLY A 384 10.93 17.53 -12.51
C GLY A 384 10.91 18.63 -11.45
N GLU A 385 10.00 18.58 -10.49
CA GLU A 385 9.99 19.50 -9.34
C GLU A 385 11.05 19.15 -8.30
N LEU A 386 11.32 17.85 -8.12
CA LEU A 386 12.39 17.38 -7.24
C LEU A 386 13.76 17.80 -7.77
N LEU A 387 14.00 17.65 -9.07
CA LEU A 387 15.24 18.10 -9.71
C LEU A 387 15.50 19.59 -9.48
N LYS A 388 14.46 20.42 -9.53
CA LYS A 388 14.57 21.86 -9.21
C LYS A 388 14.90 22.14 -7.75
N ALA A 389 14.55 21.23 -6.84
CA ALA A 389 14.86 21.35 -5.41
C ALA A 389 16.25 20.79 -5.04
N GLY A 390 16.99 20.24 -6.01
CA GLY A 390 18.33 19.68 -5.80
C GLY A 390 18.36 18.16 -5.53
N ALA A 391 17.22 17.49 -5.58
CA ALA A 391 17.17 16.04 -5.42
C ALA A 391 17.67 15.34 -6.70
N LYS A 392 18.25 14.16 -6.56
CA LYS A 392 18.73 13.34 -7.67
C LYS A 392 17.69 12.30 -8.04
N VAL A 393 17.47 12.11 -9.34
CA VAL A 393 16.46 11.18 -9.84
C VAL A 393 17.15 10.15 -10.73
N PHE A 394 16.84 8.88 -10.52
CA PHE A 394 17.41 7.76 -11.24
C PHE A 394 16.30 6.94 -11.91
N LEU A 395 16.53 6.58 -13.16
CA LEU A 395 15.62 5.79 -13.98
C LEU A 395 16.19 4.37 -14.09
N TYR A 396 15.48 3.40 -13.52
CA TYR A 396 15.91 2.00 -13.49
C TYR A 396 15.74 1.33 -14.86
N GLU A 397 16.80 0.69 -15.37
CA GLU A 397 16.86 0.18 -16.75
C GLU A 397 16.79 -1.34 -16.88
N ASN A 398 17.15 -2.09 -15.83
CA ASN A 398 17.16 -3.55 -15.84
C ASN A 398 15.74 -4.15 -15.66
N GLY A 399 14.72 -3.59 -16.32
CA GLY A 399 13.34 -4.08 -16.28
C GLY A 399 12.35 -3.09 -15.67
N PHE A 400 11.42 -3.58 -14.84
CA PHE A 400 10.40 -2.76 -14.19
C PHE A 400 10.67 -2.67 -12.68
N LEU A 401 10.90 -1.43 -12.20
CA LEU A 401 11.04 -1.14 -10.78
C LEU A 401 9.66 -0.95 -10.15
N HIS A 402 9.31 -1.85 -9.24
CA HIS A 402 8.07 -1.81 -8.48
C HIS A 402 8.29 -1.81 -6.97
N ALA A 403 9.52 -1.66 -6.48
CA ALA A 403 9.80 -1.47 -5.06
C ALA A 403 9.06 -0.24 -4.49
N LYS A 404 8.59 -0.32 -3.24
CA LYS A 404 8.06 0.80 -2.45
C LYS A 404 8.83 0.90 -1.15
N THR A 405 10.00 1.52 -1.23
CA THR A 405 10.95 1.53 -0.11
C THR A 405 11.50 2.92 0.11
N MET A 406 11.69 3.30 1.37
CA MET A 406 12.41 4.51 1.76
C MET A 406 13.40 4.16 2.87
N VAL A 407 14.62 4.67 2.78
CA VAL A 407 15.70 4.47 3.77
C VAL A 407 16.29 5.82 4.16
N ILE A 408 16.53 6.02 5.45
CA ILE A 408 17.00 7.27 6.04
C ILE A 408 18.13 7.01 7.02
N ASP A 409 19.24 7.71 6.81
CA ASP A 409 20.39 7.84 7.72
C ASP A 409 20.89 6.52 8.33
N ASP A 410 20.85 5.41 7.58
CA ASP A 410 21.22 4.05 8.02
C ASP A 410 20.54 3.59 9.32
N ARG A 411 19.36 4.13 9.66
CA ARG A 411 18.71 3.89 10.96
C ARG A 411 17.22 3.58 10.85
N LEU A 412 16.57 4.14 9.84
CA LEU A 412 15.13 4.04 9.66
C LEU A 412 14.82 3.66 8.23
N ALA A 413 13.88 2.73 8.05
CA ALA A 413 13.43 2.34 6.73
C ALA A 413 11.94 2.02 6.69
N THR A 414 11.38 1.96 5.50
CA THR A 414 10.05 1.40 5.27
C THR A 414 10.04 0.55 4.02
N VAL A 415 9.29 -0.54 4.08
CA VAL A 415 8.99 -1.43 2.96
C VAL A 415 7.51 -1.76 3.05
N GLY A 416 6.80 -1.71 1.93
CA GLY A 416 5.36 -1.99 1.96
C GLY A 416 4.71 -2.07 0.59
N THR A 417 3.43 -1.77 0.58
CA THR A 417 2.58 -1.83 -0.61
C THR A 417 2.22 -0.47 -1.17
N ALA A 418 2.33 0.60 -0.35
CA ALA A 418 1.92 1.94 -0.70
C ALA A 418 2.92 2.61 -1.67
N ASN A 419 2.42 2.97 -2.85
CA ASN A 419 3.12 3.87 -3.76
C ASN A 419 3.07 5.31 -3.23
N ILE A 420 3.87 6.20 -3.82
CA ILE A 420 3.78 7.64 -3.56
C ILE A 420 2.78 8.25 -4.54
N ASP A 421 1.51 7.96 -4.34
CA ASP A 421 0.41 8.54 -5.11
C ASP A 421 -0.84 8.77 -4.25
N VAL A 422 -1.73 9.63 -4.74
CA VAL A 422 -2.98 9.99 -4.03
C VAL A 422 -3.84 8.74 -3.83
N ARG A 423 -3.84 7.83 -4.79
CA ARG A 423 -4.62 6.59 -4.75
C ARG A 423 -4.20 5.65 -3.60
N SER A 424 -2.92 5.37 -3.42
CA SER A 424 -2.39 4.55 -2.32
C SER A 424 -2.66 5.20 -0.97
N PHE A 425 -2.56 6.53 -0.86
CA PHE A 425 -2.79 7.20 0.42
C PHE A 425 -4.26 7.37 0.81
N ARG A 426 -5.18 7.47 -0.17
CA ARG A 426 -6.61 7.79 0.10
C ARG A 426 -7.61 6.73 -0.32
N LEU A 427 -7.33 5.95 -1.35
CA LEU A 427 -8.32 5.11 -2.03
C LEU A 427 -8.06 3.62 -1.86
N ASN A 428 -6.80 3.20 -1.81
CA ASN A 428 -6.44 1.80 -1.59
C ASN A 428 -6.28 1.50 -0.10
N PHE A 429 -6.52 0.23 0.25
CA PHE A 429 -6.04 -0.31 1.52
C PHE A 429 -4.59 -0.75 1.32
N GLU A 430 -3.70 -0.21 2.13
CA GLU A 430 -2.24 -0.41 2.04
C GLU A 430 -1.67 -0.85 3.40
N VAL A 431 -0.45 -1.38 3.37
CA VAL A 431 0.32 -1.81 4.55
C VAL A 431 1.80 -1.61 4.32
N ASN A 432 2.48 -1.08 5.34
CA ASN A 432 3.92 -0.87 5.36
C ASN A 432 4.50 -1.34 6.69
N ALA A 433 5.69 -1.92 6.66
CA ALA A 433 6.56 -2.00 7.82
C ALA A 433 7.36 -0.70 7.91
N ILE A 434 7.38 -0.08 9.09
CA ILE A 434 8.36 0.95 9.48
C ILE A 434 9.39 0.26 10.37
N ILE A 435 10.65 0.31 9.96
CA ILE A 435 11.75 -0.50 10.51
C ILE A 435 12.74 0.43 11.20
N TYR A 436 12.94 0.20 12.49
CA TYR A 436 13.80 0.96 13.40
C TYR A 436 15.04 0.12 13.73
N HIS A 437 15.86 -0.16 12.72
CA HIS A 437 17.00 -1.07 12.87
C HIS A 437 18.10 -0.73 11.88
N ALA A 438 19.31 -0.47 12.39
CA ALA A 438 20.42 0.02 11.59
C ALA A 438 20.86 -0.98 10.51
N ASP A 439 21.12 -2.24 10.86
CA ASP A 439 21.61 -3.22 9.89
C ASP A 439 20.59 -3.49 8.78
N THR A 440 19.29 -3.45 9.10
CA THR A 440 18.23 -3.60 8.10
C THR A 440 18.17 -2.39 7.17
N ALA A 441 18.32 -1.18 7.71
CA ALA A 441 18.39 0.05 6.92
C ALA A 441 19.63 0.05 6.00
N VAL A 442 20.80 -0.36 6.50
CA VAL A 442 22.04 -0.51 5.71
C VAL A 442 21.83 -1.50 4.57
N ARG A 443 21.25 -2.68 4.82
CA ARG A 443 20.95 -3.66 3.77
C ARG A 443 20.03 -3.09 2.67
N LEU A 444 19.04 -2.29 3.05
CA LEU A 444 18.14 -1.63 2.08
C LEU A 444 18.84 -0.50 1.32
N ARG A 445 19.75 0.25 1.97
CA ARG A 445 20.61 1.23 1.29
C ARG A 445 21.54 0.55 0.28
N ASP A 446 22.16 -0.57 0.65
CA ASP A 446 23.05 -1.32 -0.24
C ASP A 446 22.28 -1.91 -1.42
N THR A 447 21.06 -2.40 -1.18
CA THR A 447 20.12 -2.80 -2.23
C THR A 447 19.83 -1.65 -3.20
N PHE A 448 19.57 -0.44 -2.70
CA PHE A 448 19.40 0.75 -3.53
C PHE A 448 20.66 1.05 -4.35
N ALA A 449 21.84 0.93 -3.74
CA ALA A 449 23.12 1.17 -4.41
C ALA A 449 23.41 0.13 -5.51
N ASP A 450 22.95 -1.11 -5.36
CA ASP A 450 23.02 -2.13 -6.39
C ASP A 450 22.07 -1.84 -7.55
N ASP A 451 20.82 -1.44 -7.26
CA ASP A 451 19.87 -1.02 -8.29
C ASP A 451 20.35 0.25 -9.03
N LEU A 452 21.10 1.12 -8.34
CA LEU A 452 21.70 2.33 -8.92
C LEU A 452 22.71 2.00 -10.02
N LYS A 453 23.45 0.89 -9.91
CA LYS A 453 24.38 0.41 -10.96
C LYS A 453 23.66 0.02 -12.26
N GLN A 454 22.36 -0.23 -12.19
CA GLN A 454 21.48 -0.59 -13.30
C GLN A 454 20.53 0.56 -13.67
N SER A 455 20.89 1.79 -13.32
CA SER A 455 20.06 2.97 -13.51
C SER A 455 20.84 4.08 -14.23
N HIS A 456 20.12 4.96 -14.93
CA HIS A 456 20.66 6.20 -15.45
C HIS A 456 20.16 7.40 -14.63
N GLU A 457 21.02 8.40 -14.44
CA GLU A 457 20.62 9.64 -13.76
C GLU A 457 19.83 10.53 -14.72
N LEU A 458 18.63 10.93 -14.30
CA LEU A 458 17.84 11.95 -14.97
C LEU A 458 18.32 13.33 -14.50
N THR A 459 19.28 13.91 -15.22
CA THR A 459 19.80 15.24 -14.88
C THR A 459 18.82 16.35 -15.23
N SER A 460 18.97 17.52 -14.61
CA SER A 460 18.18 18.71 -14.96
C SER A 460 18.35 19.11 -16.44
N GLU A 461 19.53 18.87 -17.02
CA GLU A 461 19.79 19.11 -18.44
C GLU A 461 18.94 18.19 -19.33
N ILE A 462 18.99 16.88 -19.09
CA ILE A 462 18.18 15.88 -19.82
C ILE A 462 16.70 16.23 -19.69
N TYR A 463 16.24 16.52 -18.47
CA TYR A 463 14.86 16.89 -18.23
C TYR A 463 14.47 18.16 -19.00
N ASN A 464 15.27 19.22 -18.99
CA ASN A 464 14.95 20.47 -19.67
C ASN A 464 14.98 20.35 -21.20
N ASN A 465 15.82 19.47 -21.76
CA ASN A 465 15.94 19.25 -23.20
C ASN A 465 14.86 18.31 -23.79
N ARG A 466 13.90 17.84 -22.98
CA ARG A 466 12.80 17.00 -23.47
C ARG A 466 11.89 17.74 -24.46
N SER A 467 11.35 16.98 -25.42
CA SER A 467 10.51 17.51 -26.51
C SER A 467 9.22 18.17 -26.03
N LEU A 468 8.66 19.08 -26.85
CA LEU A 468 7.37 19.71 -26.58
C LEU A 468 6.23 18.69 -26.43
N LEU A 469 6.28 17.59 -27.18
CA LEU A 469 5.31 16.50 -27.07
C LEU A 469 5.35 15.85 -25.68
N ILE A 470 6.54 15.64 -25.11
CA ILE A 470 6.69 15.09 -23.76
C ILE A 470 6.13 16.08 -22.73
N ARG A 471 6.46 17.37 -22.85
CA ARG A 471 5.92 18.42 -21.95
C ARG A 471 4.39 18.51 -22.00
N PHE A 472 3.80 18.31 -23.17
CA PHE A 472 2.35 18.25 -23.34
C PHE A 472 1.75 17.02 -22.62
N LYS A 473 2.35 15.83 -22.80
CA LYS A 473 1.92 14.60 -22.11
C LYS A 473 2.00 14.73 -20.59
N GLU A 474 3.09 15.29 -20.06
CA GLU A 474 3.25 15.59 -18.63
C GLU A 474 2.13 16.50 -18.12
N SER A 475 1.88 17.61 -18.82
CA SER A 475 0.85 18.58 -18.43
C SER A 475 -0.54 17.95 -18.40
N LEU A 476 -0.87 17.15 -19.42
CA LEU A 476 -2.15 16.44 -19.48
C LEU A 476 -2.28 15.40 -18.36
N SER A 477 -1.25 14.59 -18.15
CA SER A 477 -1.23 13.58 -17.09
C SER A 477 -1.33 14.18 -15.69
N ARG A 478 -0.70 15.34 -15.46
CA ARG A 478 -0.74 16.04 -14.17
C ARG A 478 -2.16 16.49 -13.79
N LEU A 479 -3.01 16.80 -14.77
CA LEU A 479 -4.43 17.12 -14.50
C LEU A 479 -5.19 15.92 -13.93
N LEU A 480 -4.71 14.70 -14.18
CA LEU A 480 -5.32 13.46 -13.69
C LEU A 480 -4.77 13.03 -12.32
N SER A 481 -3.71 13.65 -11.80
CA SER A 481 -3.08 13.28 -10.51
C SER A 481 -4.05 13.05 -9.34
N PRO A 482 -5.13 13.83 -9.15
CA PRO A 482 -6.05 13.59 -8.02
C PRO A 482 -6.79 12.23 -8.06
N VAL A 483 -6.82 11.56 -9.21
CA VAL A 483 -7.50 10.27 -9.42
C VAL A 483 -6.55 9.13 -9.79
N LEU A 484 -5.27 9.42 -10.03
CA LEU A 484 -4.23 8.44 -10.37
C LEU A 484 -3.72 7.73 -9.12
#